data_AF-A0A9E7HM13-F1
#
_entry.id   AF-A0A9E7HM13-F1
#
_cell.length_a   1.000
_cell.length_b   1.000
_cell.length_c   1.000
_cell.angle_alpha   90.00
_cell.angle_beta   90.00
_cell.angle_gamma   90.00
#
_symmetry.space_group_name_H-M   'P 1'
#
loop_
_entity.id
_entity.type
_entity.pdbx_description
1 polymer ?
#
loop_
_entity_poly.entity_id
_entity_poly.type
_entity_poly.pdbx_seq_one_letter_code
_entity_poly.pdbx_strand_id
1 'polypeptide(L)'
;MIKLFKIKDQKREDAANSSGRAPVKKQSAGELRLHKDISELNLPKSTVISFPNGKDDLMNFEISIRPDEGYYQGGTFVFTFQVSPSYPHEPPKVKCKTKVYHPNIDLEGNVCLNILREDWKPVLNINTVVYGLILLFMVL
;
A
#
# COMPACT_ATOMS: atom_id res chain seq x y z
N MET A 1 -1.99 -38.78 -5.28
CA MET A 1 -3.35 -38.31 -5.66
C MET A 1 -3.53 -36.80 -5.66
N ILE A 2 -2.89 -36.01 -4.78
CA ILE A 2 -3.08 -34.53 -4.69
C ILE A 2 -2.70 -33.76 -5.98
N LYS A 3 -1.62 -34.16 -6.67
CA LYS A 3 -1.20 -33.51 -7.93
C LYS A 3 -2.21 -33.68 -9.07
N LEU A 4 -3.00 -34.75 -9.05
CA LEU A 4 -3.94 -35.09 -10.12
C LEU A 4 -5.16 -34.16 -10.12
N PHE A 5 -5.58 -33.70 -8.92
CA PHE A 5 -6.69 -32.75 -8.77
C PHE A 5 -6.32 -31.36 -9.30
N LYS A 6 -5.12 -30.84 -8.96
CA LYS A 6 -4.63 -29.55 -9.49
C LYS A 6 -4.58 -29.52 -11.03
N ILE A 7 -4.13 -30.60 -11.67
CA ILE A 7 -4.07 -30.70 -13.13
C ILE A 7 -5.47 -30.71 -13.75
N LYS A 8 -6.45 -31.33 -13.09
CA LYS A 8 -7.83 -31.40 -13.57
C LYS A 8 -8.56 -30.06 -13.44
N ASP A 9 -8.28 -29.31 -12.38
CA ASP A 9 -8.82 -27.96 -12.18
C ASP A 9 -8.18 -26.96 -13.15
N GLN A 10 -6.87 -27.06 -13.39
CA GLN A 10 -6.19 -26.23 -14.38
C GLN A 10 -6.74 -26.45 -15.80
N LYS A 11 -6.95 -27.72 -16.21
CA LYS A 11 -7.59 -28.05 -17.49
C LYS A 11 -9.03 -27.53 -17.62
N ARG A 12 -9.77 -27.41 -16.50
CA ARG A 12 -11.12 -26.82 -16.48
C ARG A 12 -11.08 -25.29 -16.58
N GLU A 13 -10.13 -24.65 -15.94
CA GLU A 13 -9.91 -23.19 -16.05
C GLU A 13 -9.46 -22.81 -17.46
N ASP A 14 -8.56 -23.58 -18.08
CA ASP A 14 -8.11 -23.38 -19.46
C ASP A 14 -9.28 -23.56 -20.47
N ALA A 15 -10.17 -24.53 -20.22
CA ALA A 15 -11.37 -24.75 -21.03
C ALA A 15 -12.47 -23.68 -20.80
N ALA A 16 -12.49 -23.03 -19.63
CA ALA A 16 -13.39 -21.89 -19.39
C ALA A 16 -12.88 -20.62 -20.08
N ASN A 17 -11.56 -20.42 -20.15
CA ASN A 17 -10.93 -19.29 -20.86
C ASN A 17 -11.08 -19.35 -22.39
N SER A 18 -11.39 -20.50 -22.99
CA SER A 18 -11.66 -20.63 -24.42
C SER A 18 -13.07 -20.19 -24.84
N SER A 19 -13.96 -19.88 -23.88
CA SER A 19 -15.37 -19.56 -24.14
C SER A 19 -15.67 -18.09 -24.50
N GLY A 20 -14.66 -17.28 -24.81
CA GLY A 20 -14.84 -15.90 -25.30
C GLY A 20 -15.39 -14.90 -24.27
N ARG A 21 -15.67 -15.32 -23.04
CA ARG A 21 -15.86 -14.40 -21.91
C ARG A 21 -14.51 -13.83 -21.49
N ALA A 22 -14.42 -12.51 -21.37
CA ALA A 22 -13.23 -11.86 -20.83
C ALA A 22 -12.87 -12.53 -19.49
N PRO A 23 -11.60 -12.94 -19.30
CA PRO A 23 -11.20 -13.64 -18.09
C PRO A 23 -11.52 -12.77 -16.88
N VAL A 24 -12.37 -13.28 -15.98
CA VAL A 24 -12.60 -12.64 -14.68
C VAL A 24 -11.27 -12.70 -13.94
N LYS A 25 -10.59 -11.56 -13.80
CA LYS A 25 -9.34 -11.46 -13.04
C LYS A 25 -9.63 -11.90 -11.60
N LYS A 26 -9.15 -13.08 -11.22
CA LYS A 26 -9.19 -13.53 -9.82
C LYS A 26 -8.31 -12.56 -9.02
N GLN A 27 -8.91 -11.84 -8.09
CA GLN A 27 -8.18 -10.98 -7.17
C GLN A 27 -7.30 -11.85 -6.27
N SER A 28 -6.05 -11.43 -6.10
CA SER A 28 -5.11 -12.02 -5.15
C SER A 28 -5.55 -11.77 -3.70
N ALA A 29 -5.05 -12.57 -2.77
CA ALA A 29 -5.29 -12.36 -1.34
C ALA A 29 -4.81 -10.97 -0.88
N GLY A 30 -3.69 -10.48 -1.42
CA GLY A 30 -3.18 -9.14 -1.15
C GLY A 30 -4.07 -8.03 -1.67
N GLU A 31 -4.62 -8.15 -2.88
CA GLU A 31 -5.60 -7.19 -3.40
C GLU A 31 -6.87 -7.18 -2.56
N LEU A 32 -7.41 -8.35 -2.19
CA LEU A 32 -8.60 -8.44 -1.32
C LEU A 32 -8.34 -7.78 0.04
N ARG A 33 -7.16 -8.02 0.62
CA ARG A 33 -6.77 -7.41 1.89
C ARG A 33 -6.61 -5.89 1.76
N LEU A 34 -5.96 -5.42 0.70
CA LEU A 34 -5.76 -3.98 0.48
C LEU A 34 -7.10 -3.27 0.22
N HIS A 35 -8.01 -3.88 -0.55
CA HIS A 35 -9.35 -3.36 -0.74
C HIS A 35 -10.06 -3.11 0.59
N LYS A 36 -9.96 -4.07 1.52
CA LYS A 36 -10.50 -3.92 2.87
C LYS A 36 -9.84 -2.75 3.59
N ASP A 37 -8.51 -2.72 3.63
CA ASP A 37 -7.77 -1.65 4.31
C ASP A 37 -8.11 -0.25 3.75
N ILE A 38 -8.26 -0.11 2.43
CA ILE A 38 -8.66 1.14 1.77
C ILE A 38 -10.10 1.53 2.16
N SER A 39 -11.02 0.56 2.20
CA SER A 39 -12.42 0.81 2.58
C SER A 39 -12.59 1.21 4.05
N GLU A 40 -11.63 0.84 4.90
CA GLU A 40 -11.59 1.15 6.34
C GLU A 40 -10.62 2.31 6.65
N LEU A 41 -10.14 3.05 5.65
CA LEU A 41 -9.26 4.21 5.88
C LEU A 41 -9.96 5.26 6.73
N ASN A 42 -9.29 5.68 7.80
CA ASN A 42 -9.70 6.75 8.68
C ASN A 42 -8.54 7.73 8.81
N LEU A 43 -8.41 8.61 7.81
CA LEU A 43 -7.28 9.53 7.70
C LEU A 43 -7.62 10.88 8.35
N PRO A 44 -6.66 11.50 9.07
CA PRO A 44 -6.80 12.88 9.53
C PRO A 44 -7.04 13.85 8.37
N LYS A 45 -7.64 15.02 8.65
CA LYS A 45 -7.91 16.06 7.64
C LYS A 45 -6.65 16.60 6.96
N SER A 46 -5.50 16.48 7.63
CA SER A 46 -4.17 16.81 7.12
C SER A 46 -3.66 15.82 6.07
N THR A 47 -4.41 14.75 5.78
CA THR A 47 -3.95 13.67 4.91
C THR A 47 -4.93 13.43 3.76
N VAL A 48 -4.40 13.27 2.55
CA VAL A 48 -5.17 13.00 1.33
C VAL A 48 -4.60 11.79 0.61
N ILE A 49 -5.47 10.86 0.21
CA ILE A 49 -5.13 9.74 -0.67
C ILE A 49 -5.43 10.08 -2.13
N SER A 50 -4.57 9.64 -3.04
CA SER A 50 -4.77 9.79 -4.49
C SER A 50 -4.28 8.57 -5.26
N PHE A 51 -4.87 8.35 -6.43
CA PHE A 51 -4.57 7.21 -7.32
C PHE A 51 -4.10 7.75 -8.68
N PRO A 52 -2.81 8.11 -8.82
CA PRO A 52 -2.30 8.82 -9.99
C PRO A 52 -2.40 8.00 -11.28
N ASN A 53 -2.39 6.67 -11.17
CA ASN A 53 -2.50 5.74 -12.30
C ASN A 53 -3.97 5.39 -12.65
N GLY A 54 -4.93 6.02 -12.00
CA GLY A 54 -6.36 5.71 -12.14
C GLY A 54 -6.89 4.81 -11.02
N LYS A 55 -8.22 4.75 -10.89
CA LYS A 55 -8.91 4.10 -9.77
C LYS A 55 -8.80 2.57 -9.76
N ASP A 56 -8.40 1.97 -10.87
CA ASP A 56 -8.26 0.52 -11.00
C ASP A 56 -6.90 0.01 -10.50
N ASP A 57 -5.89 0.87 -10.37
CA ASP A 57 -4.55 0.54 -9.85
C ASP A 57 -4.47 0.80 -8.36
N LEU A 58 -5.21 0.01 -7.57
CA LEU A 58 -5.27 0.19 -6.11
C LEU A 58 -3.97 -0.20 -5.40
N MET A 59 -3.12 -1.01 -6.04
CA MET A 59 -1.85 -1.46 -5.46
C MET A 59 -0.77 -0.38 -5.52
N ASN A 60 -0.99 0.71 -6.27
CA ASN A 60 -0.10 1.85 -6.36
C ASN A 60 -0.88 3.15 -6.12
N PHE A 61 -0.64 3.79 -4.97
CA PHE A 61 -1.33 5.02 -4.60
C PHE A 61 -0.37 6.00 -3.93
N GLU A 62 -0.82 7.23 -3.76
CA GLU A 62 -0.06 8.27 -3.06
C GLU A 62 -0.83 8.78 -1.85
N ILE A 63 -0.09 9.05 -0.78
CA ILE A 63 -0.58 9.72 0.43
C ILE A 63 0.14 11.06 0.54
N SER A 64 -0.63 12.14 0.56
CA SER A 64 -0.13 13.49 0.85
C SER A 64 -0.42 13.82 2.31
N ILE A 65 0.60 14.26 3.04
CA ILE A 65 0.50 14.69 4.44
C ILE A 65 0.86 16.18 4.51
N ARG A 66 0.01 16.96 5.18
CA ARG A 66 0.19 18.38 5.45
C ARG A 66 0.17 18.62 6.97
N PRO A 67 1.33 18.62 7.64
CA PRO A 67 1.39 18.91 9.07
C PRO A 67 0.84 20.31 9.37
N ASP A 68 0.01 20.39 10.41
CA ASP A 68 -0.60 21.62 10.92
C ASP A 68 0.07 22.15 12.20
N GLU A 69 1.06 21.43 12.71
CA GLU A 69 1.94 21.78 13.84
C GLU A 69 3.37 21.24 13.64
N GLY A 70 4.28 21.54 14.57
CA GLY A 70 5.68 21.08 14.55
C GLY A 70 6.58 21.84 13.55
N TYR A 71 7.84 21.43 13.44
CA TYR A 71 8.82 22.10 12.54
C TYR A 71 8.43 22.07 11.06
N TYR A 72 7.61 21.09 10.66
CA TYR A 72 7.22 20.89 9.26
C TYR A 72 5.85 21.49 8.95
N GLN A 73 5.28 22.29 9.86
CA GLN A 73 4.00 22.97 9.69
C GLN A 73 3.96 23.74 8.37
N GLY A 74 2.85 23.59 7.64
CA GLY A 74 2.62 24.28 6.36
C GLY A 74 3.30 23.64 5.15
N GLY A 75 4.17 22.65 5.35
CA GLY A 75 4.72 21.81 4.29
C GLY A 75 3.71 20.80 3.75
N THR A 76 3.98 20.27 2.55
CA THR A 76 3.21 19.16 1.96
C THR A 76 4.18 18.06 1.53
N PHE A 77 4.03 16.87 2.09
CA PHE A 77 4.91 15.73 1.86
C PHE A 77 4.13 14.60 1.19
N VAL A 78 4.59 14.17 0.01
CA VAL A 78 3.90 13.16 -0.80
C VAL A 78 4.67 11.84 -0.70
N PHE A 79 3.97 10.77 -0.38
CA PHE A 79 4.50 9.43 -0.25
C PHE A 79 3.87 8.48 -1.27
N THR A 80 4.68 7.73 -2.00
CA THR A 80 4.20 6.63 -2.86
C THR A 80 4.09 5.37 -2.04
N PHE A 81 2.99 4.65 -2.21
CA PHE A 81 2.76 3.31 -1.68
C PHE A 81 2.71 2.34 -2.84
N GLN A 82 3.56 1.32 -2.79
CA GLN A 82 3.54 0.19 -3.71
C GLN A 82 3.32 -1.10 -2.91
N VAL A 83 2.15 -1.68 -3.05
CA VAL A 83 1.74 -2.91 -2.38
C VAL A 83 2.07 -4.10 -3.28
N SER A 84 2.69 -5.15 -2.72
CA SER A 84 2.98 -6.39 -3.45
C SER A 84 1.80 -7.38 -3.33
N PRO A 85 1.66 -8.35 -4.25
CA PRO A 85 0.68 -9.43 -4.10
C PRO A 85 0.86 -10.28 -2.82
N SER A 86 2.03 -10.22 -2.18
CA SER A 86 2.35 -10.89 -0.92
C SER A 86 1.77 -10.18 0.31
N TYR A 87 1.18 -8.99 0.16
CA TYR A 87 0.48 -8.29 1.23
C TYR A 87 -0.61 -9.20 1.84
N PRO A 88 -0.79 -9.25 3.18
CA PRO A 88 -0.13 -8.48 4.22
C PRO A 88 1.12 -9.14 4.84
N HIS A 89 1.63 -10.22 4.24
CA HIS A 89 2.84 -10.89 4.76
C HIS A 89 4.09 -10.03 4.61
N GLU A 90 4.17 -9.25 3.53
CA GLU A 90 5.16 -8.20 3.33
C GLU A 90 4.52 -6.81 3.55
N PRO A 91 5.26 -5.83 4.09
CA PRO A 91 4.79 -4.46 4.20
C PRO A 91 4.66 -3.80 2.81
N PRO A 92 3.88 -2.72 2.69
CA PRO A 92 3.93 -1.86 1.50
C PRO A 92 5.32 -1.21 1.38
N LYS A 93 5.81 -1.06 0.15
CA LYS A 93 6.99 -0.22 -0.11
C LYS A 93 6.57 1.24 -0.10
N VAL A 94 7.17 2.03 0.77
CA VAL A 94 6.87 3.47 0.90
C VAL A 94 8.12 4.29 0.58
N LYS A 95 7.95 5.32 -0.25
CA LYS A 95 8.97 6.33 -0.54
C LYS A 95 8.40 7.73 -0.48
N CYS A 96 9.18 8.68 0.02
CA CYS A 96 8.85 10.10 -0.04
C CYS A 96 9.24 10.66 -1.42
N LYS A 97 8.28 11.23 -2.15
CA LYS A 97 8.51 11.98 -3.40
C LYS A 97 9.01 13.40 -3.14
N THR A 98 8.63 13.99 -2.00
CA THR A 98 9.01 15.36 -1.67
C THR A 98 10.41 15.39 -1.08
N LYS A 99 11.32 16.18 -1.67
CA LYS A 99 12.63 16.43 -1.06
C LYS A 99 12.46 17.21 0.25
N VAL A 100 12.97 16.66 1.34
CA VAL A 100 12.83 17.20 2.69
C VAL A 100 14.10 16.96 3.48
N TYR A 101 14.46 17.90 4.35
CA TYR A 101 15.46 17.69 5.37
C TYR A 101 14.80 17.03 6.58
N HIS A 102 14.94 15.72 6.74
CA HIS A 102 14.30 14.95 7.82
C HIS A 102 15.21 13.80 8.25
N PRO A 103 15.43 13.53 9.54
CA PRO A 103 16.37 12.50 9.99
C PRO A 103 16.00 11.08 9.54
N ASN A 104 14.70 10.80 9.40
CA ASN A 104 14.18 9.52 8.94
C ASN A 104 13.92 9.42 7.43
N ILE A 105 14.25 10.44 6.63
CA ILE A 105 14.01 10.42 5.17
C ILE A 105 15.27 10.89 4.47
N ASP A 106 15.86 10.02 3.64
CA ASP A 106 17.06 10.39 2.88
C ASP A 106 16.74 11.17 1.59
N LEU A 107 17.79 11.59 0.88
CA LEU A 107 17.67 12.38 -0.36
C LEU A 107 17.11 11.59 -1.56
N GLU A 108 17.05 10.26 -1.45
CA GLU A 108 16.43 9.36 -2.43
C GLU A 108 14.97 9.03 -2.08
N GLY A 109 14.48 9.57 -0.96
CA GLY A 109 13.12 9.38 -0.48
C GLY A 109 12.90 8.09 0.30
N ASN A 110 13.97 7.35 0.66
CA ASN A 110 13.81 6.15 1.47
C ASN A 110 13.41 6.54 2.89
N VAL A 111 12.39 5.87 3.44
CA VAL A 111 11.83 6.16 4.76
C VAL A 111 12.35 5.15 5.79
N CYS A 112 12.82 5.67 6.92
CA CYS A 112 13.20 4.88 8.09
C CYS A 112 12.04 4.87 9.11
N LEU A 113 11.15 3.90 8.95
CA LEU A 113 10.03 3.63 9.84
C LEU A 113 10.01 2.12 10.15
N ASN A 114 10.15 1.76 11.43
CA ASN A 114 10.30 0.37 11.90
C ASN A 114 9.20 -0.58 11.40
N ILE A 115 7.94 -0.11 11.38
CA ILE A 115 6.80 -0.91 10.89
C ILE A 115 6.82 -1.16 9.38
N LEU A 116 7.73 -0.55 8.62
CA LEU A 116 7.98 -0.89 7.21
C LEU A 116 9.09 -1.95 7.05
N ARG A 117 9.64 -2.45 8.16
CA ARG A 117 10.79 -3.35 8.21
C ARG A 117 10.62 -4.40 9.32
N GLU A 118 11.42 -4.34 10.37
CA GLU A 118 11.53 -5.36 11.43
C GLU A 118 10.25 -5.52 12.26
N ASP A 119 9.48 -4.44 12.45
CA ASP A 119 8.28 -4.46 13.28
C ASP A 119 6.99 -4.66 12.47
N TRP A 120 7.09 -4.92 11.16
CA TRP A 120 5.93 -5.25 10.35
C TRP A 120 5.29 -6.56 10.82
N LYS A 121 3.98 -6.54 10.99
CA LYS A 121 3.17 -7.73 11.26
C LYS A 121 1.95 -7.73 10.33
N PRO A 122 1.49 -8.88 9.83
CA PRO A 122 0.31 -8.95 8.96
C PRO A 122 -1.00 -8.39 9.56
N VAL A 123 -1.03 -8.16 10.87
CA VAL A 123 -2.14 -7.50 11.58
C VAL A 123 -2.16 -5.99 11.38
N LEU A 124 -1.02 -5.38 11.06
CA LEU A 124 -0.92 -3.96 10.72
C LEU A 124 -1.58 -3.71 9.35
N ASN A 125 -2.03 -2.47 9.12
CA ASN A 125 -2.76 -2.08 7.93
C ASN A 125 -2.29 -0.73 7.40
N ILE A 126 -2.88 -0.28 6.28
CA ILE A 126 -2.53 1.01 5.66
C ILE A 126 -2.76 2.19 6.61
N ASN A 127 -3.82 2.19 7.42
CA ASN A 127 -4.02 3.22 8.46
C ASN A 127 -2.81 3.30 9.38
N THR A 128 -2.34 2.18 9.93
CA THR A 128 -1.19 2.17 10.85
C THR A 128 0.06 2.76 10.19
N VAL A 129 0.32 2.41 8.93
CA VAL A 129 1.46 2.97 8.19
C VAL A 129 1.32 4.49 8.03
N VAL A 130 0.14 4.97 7.63
CA VAL A 130 -0.10 6.41 7.45
C VAL A 130 0.04 7.17 8.77
N TYR A 131 -0.49 6.66 9.88
CA TYR A 131 -0.28 7.25 11.20
C TYR A 131 1.19 7.25 11.62
N GLY A 132 1.93 6.17 11.33
CA GLY A 132 3.37 6.12 11.55
C GLY A 132 4.13 7.19 10.76
N LEU A 133 3.75 7.46 9.51
CA LEU A 133 4.32 8.54 8.71
C LEU A 133 3.98 9.92 9.27
N ILE A 134 2.75 10.15 9.73
CA ILE A 134 2.34 11.42 10.35
C ILE A 134 3.20 11.72 11.58
N LEU A 135 3.45 10.72 12.42
CA LEU A 135 4.25 10.86 13.63
C LEU A 135 5.69 11.32 13.35
N LEU A 136 6.27 10.96 12.20
CA LEU A 136 7.60 11.44 11.81
C LEU A 136 7.64 12.98 11.75
N PHE A 137 6.54 13.63 11.33
CA PHE A 137 6.47 15.09 11.18
C PHE A 137 5.97 15.83 12.42
N MET A 138 5.40 15.12 13.40
CA MET A 138 4.91 15.72 14.65
C MET A 138 6.00 15.80 15.72
N VAL A 139 6.92 14.85 15.73
CA VAL A 139 7.92 14.73 16.80
C VAL A 139 9.28 15.10 16.23
N LEU A 140 9.65 16.36 16.42
CA LEU A 140 10.99 16.91 16.67
C LEU A 140 10.82 18.40 16.95
#